data_AF-A0A838FFQ2-F1
#
_entry.id   AF-A0A838FFQ2-F1
#
_cell.length_a   1.000
_cell.length_b   1.000
_cell.length_c   1.000
_cell.angle_alpha   90.00
_cell.angle_beta   90.00
_cell.angle_gamma   90.00
#
_symmetry.space_group_name_H-M   'P 1'
#
loop_
_entity.id
_entity.type
_entity.pdbx_description
1 polymer ?
#
loop_
_entity_poly.entity_id
_entity_poly.type
_entity_poly.pdbx_seq_one_letter_code
_entity_poly.pdbx_strand_id
1 'polypeptide(L)'
;MSLIARLLRLVALLASLVIIVSFSFFATDLASEASEGQRAKVADALEPTPTAPKESDRERRSGGFREAVDDVNDVLVAPFARLVEGQNIWAQRIATGVLGLLLYGLALSLLANYIRK
;
A
#
# COMPACT_ATOMS: atom_id res chain seq x y z
N MET A 1 11.12 -22.55 22.43
CA MET A 1 10.93 -21.65 21.27
C MET A 1 12.21 -20.84 21.11
N SER A 2 12.92 -20.94 19.99
CA SER A 2 14.11 -20.09 19.79
C SER A 2 13.68 -18.62 19.66
N LEU A 3 14.47 -17.70 20.24
CA LEU A 3 14.24 -16.26 20.13
C LEU A 3 14.20 -15.82 18.67
N ILE A 4 15.07 -16.39 17.83
CA ILE A 4 15.19 -16.13 16.40
C ILE A 4 13.88 -16.46 15.66
N ALA A 5 13.29 -17.63 15.93
CA ALA A 5 12.03 -18.02 15.29
C ALA A 5 10.86 -17.10 15.68
N ARG A 6 10.87 -16.55 16.90
CA ARG A 6 9.87 -15.56 17.34
C ARG A 6 10.06 -14.23 16.62
N LEU A 7 11.29 -13.75 16.51
CA LEU A 7 11.61 -12.50 15.81
C LEU A 7 11.25 -12.59 14.32
N LEU A 8 11.58 -13.69 13.65
CA LEU A 8 11.21 -13.90 12.24
C LEU A 8 9.70 -13.83 12.01
N ARG A 9 8.90 -14.44 12.89
CA ARG A 9 7.44 -14.39 12.80
C ARG A 9 6.88 -13.00 13.06
N LEU A 10 7.46 -12.26 14.01
CA LEU A 10 7.06 -10.87 14.27
C LEU A 10 7.35 -9.99 13.06
N VAL A 11 8.54 -10.09 12.47
CA VAL A 11 8.89 -9.35 11.26
C VAL A 11 7.98 -9.72 10.09
N ALA A 12 7.73 -11.01 9.88
CA ALA A 12 6.81 -11.50 8.85
C ALA A 12 5.40 -10.90 9.00
N LEU A 13 4.88 -10.90 10.23
CA LEU A 13 3.56 -10.38 10.54
C LEU A 13 3.48 -8.86 10.36
N LEU A 14 4.46 -8.11 10.86
CA LEU A 14 4.49 -6.65 10.73
C LEU A 14 4.64 -6.21 9.27
N ALA A 15 5.55 -6.83 8.51
CA ALA A 15 5.71 -6.52 7.09
C ALA A 15 4.45 -6.83 6.28
N SER A 16 3.81 -7.98 6.53
CA SER A 16 2.56 -8.35 5.87
C SER A 16 1.43 -7.37 6.22
N LEU A 17 1.35 -6.94 7.47
CA LEU A 17 0.35 -5.97 7.92
C LEU A 17 0.53 -4.62 7.21
N VAL A 18 1.75 -4.11 7.13
CA VAL A 18 2.06 -2.85 6.43
C VAL A 18 1.62 -2.91 4.97
N ILE A 19 1.97 -3.99 4.27
CA ILE A 19 1.60 -4.18 2.85
C ILE A 19 0.08 -4.18 2.66
N ILE A 20 -0.66 -4.90 3.51
CA ILE A 20 -2.13 -4.97 3.43
C ILE A 20 -2.78 -3.62 3.71
N VAL A 21 -2.30 -2.88 4.72
CA VAL A 21 -2.84 -1.57 5.08
C VAL A 21 -2.55 -0.54 3.98
N SER A 22 -1.32 -0.47 3.47
CA SER A 22 -0.97 0.43 2.35
C SER A 22 -1.81 0.13 1.10
N PHE A 23 -1.99 -1.15 0.76
CA PHE A 23 -2.84 -1.53 -0.37
C PHE A 23 -4.31 -1.13 -0.14
N SER A 24 -4.80 -1.26 1.09
CA SER A 24 -6.17 -0.83 1.45
C SER A 24 -6.33 0.68 1.26
N PHE A 25 -5.36 1.49 1.70
CA PHE A 25 -5.36 2.94 1.50
C PHE A 25 -5.32 3.35 0.02
N PHE A 26 -4.51 2.66 -0.78
CA PHE A 26 -4.46 2.85 -2.22
C PHE A 26 -5.79 2.52 -2.90
N ALA A 27 -6.39 1.38 -2.54
CA ALA A 27 -7.67 0.95 -3.11
C ALA A 27 -8.80 1.91 -2.74
N THR A 28 -8.83 2.42 -1.51
CA THR A 28 -9.83 3.40 -1.09
C THR A 28 -9.68 4.73 -1.82
N ASP A 29 -8.45 5.21 -2.01
CA ASP A 29 -8.21 6.47 -2.71
C ASP A 29 -8.66 6.41 -4.17
N LEU A 30 -8.28 5.35 -4.90
CA LEU A 30 -8.72 5.15 -6.27
C LEU A 30 -10.24 5.03 -6.40
N ALA A 31 -10.90 4.37 -5.44
CA ALA A 31 -12.36 4.29 -5.40
C ALA A 31 -13.02 5.65 -5.14
N SER A 32 -12.44 6.45 -4.23
CA SER A 32 -12.89 7.81 -3.93
C SER A 32 -12.66 8.76 -5.11
N GLU A 33 -11.50 8.73 -5.74
CA GLU A 33 -11.16 9.54 -6.92
C GLU A 33 -12.05 9.20 -8.12
N ALA A 34 -12.33 7.92 -8.37
CA ALA A 34 -13.26 7.52 -9.42
C ALA A 34 -14.67 8.08 -9.17
N SER A 35 -15.13 8.02 -7.91
CA SER A 35 -16.44 8.52 -7.49
C SER A 35 -16.53 10.06 -7.58
N GLU A 36 -15.49 10.76 -7.13
CA GLU A 36 -15.39 12.22 -7.22
C GLU A 36 -15.24 12.68 -8.67
N GLY A 37 -14.46 11.99 -9.50
CA GLY A 37 -14.32 12.30 -10.92
C GLY A 37 -15.63 12.13 -11.69
N GLN A 38 -16.48 11.17 -11.33
CA GLN A 38 -17.82 11.05 -11.89
C GLN A 38 -18.75 12.17 -11.40
N ARG A 39 -18.68 12.55 -10.13
CA ARG A 39 -19.45 13.69 -9.61
C ARG A 39 -18.99 15.02 -10.19
N ALA A 40 -17.68 15.21 -10.37
CA ALA A 40 -17.11 16.37 -11.03
C ALA A 40 -17.57 16.43 -12.48
N LYS A 41 -17.55 15.34 -13.25
CA LYS A 41 -18.10 15.32 -14.61
C LYS A 41 -19.60 15.64 -14.69
N VAL A 42 -20.37 15.32 -13.64
CA VAL A 42 -21.80 15.66 -13.54
C VAL A 42 -22.03 17.09 -13.04
N ALA A 43 -21.17 17.61 -12.16
CA ALA A 43 -21.23 18.96 -11.62
C ALA A 43 -20.65 20.02 -12.58
N ASP A 44 -19.60 19.67 -13.34
CA ASP A 44 -18.97 20.49 -14.39
C ASP A 44 -19.90 20.62 -15.62
N ALA A 45 -20.90 19.73 -15.74
CA ALA A 45 -22.03 19.94 -16.64
C ALA A 45 -23.02 21.02 -16.14
N LEU A 46 -22.84 21.57 -14.93
CA LEU A 46 -23.77 22.53 -14.29
C LEU A 46 -23.11 23.78 -13.66
N GLU A 47 -21.80 23.86 -13.44
CA GLU A 47 -21.13 25.10 -12.98
C GLU A 47 -19.66 25.24 -13.46
N PRO A 48 -19.16 26.47 -13.72
CA PRO A 48 -17.78 26.70 -14.13
C PRO A 48 -16.79 26.78 -12.95
N THR A 49 -15.78 25.90 -13.00
CA THR A 49 -14.44 25.95 -12.36
C THR A 49 -14.32 25.68 -10.85
N PRO A 50 -13.62 24.61 -10.42
CA PRO A 50 -13.21 24.43 -9.02
C PRO A 50 -11.96 25.26 -8.67
N THR A 51 -11.99 25.94 -7.53
CA THR A 51 -10.86 26.70 -6.98
C THR A 51 -9.89 25.81 -6.18
N ALA A 52 -8.60 26.16 -6.26
CA ALA A 52 -7.42 25.50 -5.67
C ALA A 52 -7.41 25.16 -4.14
N PRO A 53 -8.23 25.74 -3.23
CA PRO A 53 -8.14 25.43 -1.79
C PRO A 53 -8.51 23.99 -1.40
N LYS A 54 -9.22 23.24 -2.27
CA LYS A 54 -9.70 21.88 -1.95
C LYS A 54 -8.61 20.81 -2.00
N GLU A 55 -7.55 21.03 -2.77
CA GLU A 55 -6.43 20.08 -2.91
C GLU A 55 -5.53 20.10 -1.65
N SER A 56 -5.17 21.30 -1.17
CA SER A 56 -4.28 21.49 -0.01
C SER A 56 -4.88 21.03 1.32
N ASP A 57 -6.21 21.01 1.42
CA ASP A 57 -6.92 20.49 2.60
C ASP A 57 -7.11 18.96 2.57
N ARG A 58 -6.89 18.31 1.42
CA ARG A 58 -6.88 16.85 1.28
C ARG A 58 -5.54 16.27 1.70
N GLU A 59 -4.44 16.88 1.26
CA GLU A 59 -3.06 16.53 1.64
C GLU A 59 -2.79 16.70 3.14
N ARG A 60 -3.41 17.70 3.79
CA ARG A 60 -3.32 17.89 5.25
C ARG A 60 -4.12 16.89 6.07
N ARG A 61 -5.08 16.17 5.47
CA ARG A 61 -5.96 15.20 6.16
C ARG A 61 -5.50 13.75 6.05
N SER A 62 -4.58 13.43 5.14
CA SER A 62 -3.83 12.17 5.16
C SER A 62 -2.80 12.23 6.29
N GLY A 63 -3.26 12.02 7.52
CA GLY A 63 -2.44 12.15 8.72
C GLY A 63 -1.17 11.29 8.68
N GLY A 64 -0.10 11.74 9.33
CA GLY A 64 1.26 11.15 9.25
C GLY A 64 1.38 9.65 9.57
N PHE A 65 0.35 9.01 10.13
CA PHE A 65 0.27 7.55 10.20
C PHE A 65 0.21 6.90 8.81
N ARG A 66 -0.55 7.46 7.88
CA ARG A 66 -0.68 6.95 6.52
C ARG A 66 0.64 7.06 5.76
N GLU A 67 1.24 8.24 5.77
CA GLU A 67 2.55 8.50 5.15
C GLU A 67 3.61 7.52 5.67
N ALA A 68 3.68 7.33 7.00
CA ALA A 68 4.61 6.38 7.59
C ALA A 68 4.35 4.92 7.13
N VAL A 69 3.08 4.52 6.94
CA VAL A 69 2.75 3.18 6.42
C VAL A 69 3.18 3.04 4.96
N ASP A 70 2.92 4.05 4.14
CA ASP A 70 3.25 4.03 2.71
C ASP A 70 4.78 4.09 2.49
N ASP A 71 5.52 4.89 3.26
CA ASP A 71 6.99 4.94 3.23
C ASP A 71 7.62 3.59 3.57
N VAL A 72 7.14 2.94 4.65
CA VAL A 72 7.63 1.61 5.02
C VAL A 72 7.27 0.59 3.96
N ASN A 73 6.05 0.66 3.40
CA ASN A 73 5.65 -0.21 2.32
C ASN A 73 6.56 -0.06 1.09
N ASP A 74 6.88 1.18 0.68
CA ASP A 74 7.73 1.46 -0.47
C ASP A 74 9.14 0.87 -0.28
N VAL A 75 9.70 0.94 0.95
CA VAL A 75 10.96 0.27 1.29
C VAL A 75 10.84 -1.25 1.19
N LEU A 76 9.75 -1.84 1.71
CA LEU A 76 9.52 -3.29 1.67
C LEU A 76 9.38 -3.81 0.23
N VAL A 77 8.75 -3.05 -0.66
CA VAL A 77 8.49 -3.49 -2.03
C VAL A 77 9.51 -3.01 -3.06
N ALA A 78 10.42 -2.11 -2.69
CA ALA A 78 11.46 -1.56 -3.57
C ALA A 78 12.25 -2.62 -4.37
N PRO A 79 12.60 -3.81 -3.83
CA PRO A 79 13.30 -4.84 -4.60
C PRO A 79 12.52 -5.34 -5.83
N PHE A 80 11.19 -5.19 -5.83
CA PHE A 80 10.31 -5.64 -6.91
C PHE A 80 9.91 -4.53 -7.88
N ALA A 81 10.26 -3.27 -7.61
CA ALA A 81 9.80 -2.12 -8.39
C ALA A 81 10.16 -2.22 -9.88
N ARG A 82 11.38 -2.70 -10.17
CA ARG A 82 11.84 -2.90 -11.56
C ARG A 82 11.12 -4.01 -12.32
N LEU A 83 10.52 -4.97 -11.61
CA LEU A 83 9.81 -6.09 -12.25
C LEU A 83 8.46 -5.67 -12.83
N VAL A 84 7.93 -4.54 -12.37
CA VAL A 84 6.59 -4.05 -12.74
C VAL A 84 6.65 -2.72 -13.49
N GLU A 85 7.84 -2.31 -13.91
CA GLU A 85 8.04 -1.07 -14.66
C GLU A 85 7.23 -1.08 -15.97
N GLY A 86 6.62 0.07 -16.30
CA GLY A 86 5.77 0.21 -17.49
C GLY A 86 4.37 -0.39 -17.39
N GLN A 87 4.01 -1.03 -16.28
CA GLN A 87 2.64 -1.51 -16.04
C GLN A 87 1.71 -0.39 -15.55
N ASN A 88 0.40 -0.60 -15.65
CA ASN A 88 -0.57 0.31 -15.02
C ASN A 88 -0.45 0.27 -13.49
N ILE A 89 -0.89 1.34 -12.83
CA ILE A 89 -0.72 1.53 -11.39
C ILE A 89 -1.32 0.40 -10.53
N TRP A 90 -2.46 -0.17 -10.96
CA TRP A 90 -3.08 -1.31 -10.29
C TRP A 90 -2.22 -2.57 -10.39
N ALA A 91 -1.74 -2.87 -11.60
CA ALA A 91 -0.86 -4.01 -11.83
C ALA A 91 0.43 -3.88 -11.03
N GLN A 92 1.01 -2.68 -10.97
CA GLN A 92 2.18 -2.41 -10.14
C GLN A 92 1.90 -2.67 -8.66
N ARG A 93 0.86 -2.04 -8.09
CA ARG A 93 0.54 -2.15 -6.65
C ARG A 93 0.15 -3.57 -6.23
N ILE A 94 -0.64 -4.28 -7.05
CA ILE A 94 -1.00 -5.68 -6.79
C ILE A 94 0.24 -6.57 -6.88
N ALA A 95 1.01 -6.47 -7.96
CA ALA A 95 2.13 -7.37 -8.18
C ALA A 95 3.21 -7.19 -7.11
N THR A 96 3.58 -5.95 -6.78
CA THR A 96 4.57 -5.71 -5.72
C THR A 96 4.05 -6.09 -4.35
N GLY A 97 2.77 -5.84 -4.05
CA GLY A 97 2.13 -6.26 -2.81
C GLY A 97 2.11 -7.79 -2.66
N VAL A 98 1.73 -8.53 -3.72
CA VAL A 98 1.73 -10.00 -3.72
C VAL A 98 3.16 -10.54 -3.55
N LEU A 99 4.13 -9.99 -4.28
CA LEU A 99 5.53 -10.39 -4.15
C LEU A 99 6.06 -10.14 -2.73
N GLY A 100 5.71 -9.00 -2.14
CA GLY A 100 6.03 -8.68 -0.75
C GLY A 100 5.39 -9.67 0.23
N LEU A 101 4.11 -10.01 0.08
CA LEU A 101 3.43 -10.99 0.94
C LEU A 101 4.03 -12.40 0.81
N LEU A 102 4.42 -12.80 -0.40
CA LEU A 102 5.11 -14.07 -0.62
C LEU A 102 6.48 -14.11 0.05
N LEU A 103 7.26 -13.03 -0.07
CA LEU A 103 8.59 -12.96 0.53
C LEU A 103 8.50 -12.86 2.07
N TYR A 104 7.79 -11.87 2.58
CA TYR A 104 7.79 -11.56 4.01
C TYR A 104 6.76 -12.38 4.79
N GLY A 105 5.59 -12.63 4.23
CA GLY A 105 4.56 -13.44 4.89
C GLY A 105 4.87 -14.92 4.81
N LEU A 106 4.97 -15.46 3.59
CA LEU A 106 5.12 -16.91 3.38
C LEU A 106 6.57 -17.38 3.64
N ALA A 107 7.57 -16.80 2.98
CA ALA A 107 8.93 -17.34 3.04
C ALA A 107 9.55 -17.22 4.45
N LEU A 108 9.40 -16.09 5.14
CA LEU A 108 9.87 -15.94 6.53
C LEU A 108 9.13 -16.85 7.51
N SER A 109 7.83 -17.08 7.31
CA SER A 109 7.06 -18.01 8.15
C SER A 109 7.52 -19.45 7.96
N LEU A 110 7.78 -19.87 6.72
CA LEU A 110 8.35 -21.19 6.41
C LEU A 110 9.75 -21.33 7.03
N LEU A 111 10.60 -20.31 6.90
CA LEU A 111 11.93 -20.29 7.49
C LEU A 111 11.88 -20.40 9.02
N ALA A 112 10.99 -19.65 9.68
CA ALA A 112 10.80 -19.74 11.12
C ALA A 112 10.30 -21.13 11.56
N ASN A 113 9.48 -21.79 10.74
CA ASN A 113 9.02 -23.15 11.01
C ASN A 113 10.12 -24.19 10.81
N TYR A 114 11.02 -23.98 9.85
CA TYR A 114 12.17 -24.83 9.59
C TYR A 114 13.19 -24.77 10.74
N ILE A 115 13.63 -23.56 11.13
CA ILE A 115 14.65 -23.35 12.19
C ILE A 115 14.15 -23.76 13.59
N ARG A 116 12.83 -23.88 13.77
CA ARG A 116 12.24 -24.37 15.02
C ARG A 116 12.41 -25.89 15.19
N LYS A 117 12.44 -26.65 14.09
CA LYS A 117 12.62 -28.11 14.12
C LYS A 117 14.05 -28.43 14.53
#